data_AF-A0A2L2Z7S3-F1
#
_entry.id   AF-A0A2L2Z7S3-F1
#
_cell.length_a   1.000
_cell.length_b   1.000
_cell.length_c   1.000
_cell.angle_alpha   90.00
_cell.angle_beta   90.00
_cell.angle_gamma   90.00
#
_symmetry.space_group_name_H-M   'P 1'
#
loop_
_entity.id
_entity.type
_entity.pdbx_description
1 polymer ?
#
loop_
_entity_poly.entity_id
_entity_poly.type
_entity_poly.pdbx_seq_one_letter_code
_entity_poly.pdbx_strand_id
1 'polypeptide(L)' 'LADGSGTKYDLGRQKVAVKADVNHPDGLKCVRCVLQWHWKFANHWCKSPGTNNCRMGRGPQEFFRGC' A
#
# COMPACT_ATOMS: atom_id res chain seq x y z
N LEU A 1 -6.24 7.13 5.32
CA LEU A 1 -7.34 6.28 5.84
C LEU A 1 -8.26 7.18 6.63
N ALA A 2 -9.57 6.96 6.49
CA ALA A 2 -10.58 7.84 7.08
C ALA A 2 -10.52 7.86 8.62
N ASP A 3 -10.00 6.79 9.22
CA ASP A 3 -9.75 6.65 10.66
C ASP A 3 -8.53 7.42 11.21
N GLY A 4 -7.79 8.13 10.35
CA GLY A 4 -6.60 8.89 10.74
C GLY A 4 -5.33 8.06 10.98
N SER A 5 -5.33 6.75 10.73
CA SER A 5 -4.17 5.86 10.93
C SER A 5 -3.02 6.07 9.93
N GLY A 6 -3.20 6.97 8.95
CA GLY A 6 -2.19 7.35 7.97
C GLY A 6 -2.57 6.96 6.55
N THR A 7 -1.58 6.62 5.72
CA THR A 7 -1.75 6.40 4.27
C THR A 7 -1.60 4.95 3.83
N LYS A 8 -1.36 4.03 4.76
CA LYS A 8 -1.15 2.60 4.48
C LYS A 8 -2.15 1.76 5.27
N TYR A 9 -2.84 0.88 4.58
CA TYR A 9 -3.68 -0.15 5.18
C TYR A 9 -2.91 -1.46 5.26
N ASP A 10 -2.79 -2.04 6.47
CA ASP A 10 -2.18 -3.35 6.65
C ASP A 10 -3.23 -4.46 6.48
N LEU A 11 -3.00 -5.36 5.53
CA LEU A 11 -3.93 -6.45 5.20
C LEU A 11 -3.85 -7.62 6.19
N GLY A 12 -2.81 -7.70 7.03
CA GLY A 12 -2.59 -8.83 7.93
C GLY A 12 -2.59 -10.18 7.20
N ARG A 13 -3.33 -11.17 7.74
CA ARG A 13 -3.42 -12.54 7.20
C ARG A 13 -4.75 -12.85 6.53
N GLN A 14 -5.37 -11.84 5.92
CA GLN A 14 -6.72 -11.97 5.36
C GLN A 14 -6.71 -12.51 3.92
N LYS A 15 -7.76 -13.26 3.55
CA LYS A 15 -8.05 -13.72 2.19
C LYS A 15 -9.50 -13.39 1.80
N VAL A 16 -9.86 -12.12 1.96
CA VAL A 16 -11.22 -11.62 1.72
C VAL A 16 -11.18 -10.33 0.91
N ALA A 17 -12.33 -9.90 0.40
CA ALA A 17 -12.47 -8.55 -0.13
C ALA A 17 -12.18 -7.53 0.98
N VAL A 18 -11.34 -6.55 0.68
CA VAL A 18 -10.90 -5.54 1.66
C VAL A 18 -11.64 -4.24 1.40
N LYS A 19 -12.34 -3.77 2.43
CA LYS A 19 -12.94 -2.43 2.45
C LYS A 19 -11.98 -1.48 3.15
N ALA A 20 -11.49 -0.48 2.43
CA ALA A 20 -10.64 0.57 2.97
C ALA A 20 -11.29 1.93 2.75
N ASP A 21 -11.68 2.59 3.83
CA ASP A 21 -12.28 3.92 3.78
C ASP A 21 -11.15 4.98 3.72
N VAL A 22 -11.22 5.86 2.73
CA VAL A 22 -10.23 6.92 2.49
C VAL A 22 -10.92 8.27 2.38
N ASN A 23 -10.28 9.30 2.93
CA ASN A 23 -10.75 10.66 2.77
C ASN A 23 -10.33 11.16 1.39
N HIS A 24 -11.31 11.63 0.64
CA HIS A 24 -11.05 12.40 -0.55
C HIS A 24 -10.45 13.76 -0.15
N PRO A 25 -9.42 14.28 -0.84
CA PRO A 25 -8.83 15.57 -0.50
C PRO A 25 -9.85 16.70 -0.58
N ASP A 26 -9.86 17.57 0.43
CA ASP A 26 -10.79 18.70 0.47
C ASP A 26 -10.60 19.63 -0.73
N GLY A 27 -11.71 20.02 -1.36
CA GLY A 27 -11.70 20.93 -2.50
C GLY A 27 -11.19 20.35 -3.82
N LEU A 28 -10.71 19.10 -3.86
CA LEU A 28 -10.36 18.46 -5.12
C LEU A 28 -11.63 18.26 -5.97
N LYS A 29 -11.57 18.67 -7.22
CA LYS A 29 -12.64 18.46 -8.21
C LYS A 29 -12.01 17.89 -9.46
N CYS A 30 -12.64 16.87 -10.03
CA CYS A 30 -12.17 16.27 -11.26
C CYS A 30 -13.33 15.76 -12.11
N VAL A 31 -13.15 15.87 -13.42
CA VAL A 31 -14.15 15.39 -14.40
C VAL A 31 -13.88 13.93 -14.78
N ARG A 32 -12.61 13.53 -14.79
CA ARG A 32 -12.15 12.18 -15.18
C ARG A 32 -10.97 11.75 -14.29
N CYS A 33 -11.24 11.59 -13.00
CA CYS A 33 -10.25 11.05 -12.07
C CYS A 33 -10.01 9.56 -12.34
N VAL A 34 -8.78 9.14 -12.06
CA VAL A 34 -8.36 7.74 -12.02
C VAL A 34 -7.86 7.47 -10.61
N LEU A 35 -8.36 6.42 -9.98
CA LEU A 35 -7.96 6.03 -8.63
C LEU A 35 -6.98 4.88 -8.72
N GLN A 36 -5.72 5.12 -8.38
CA GLN A 36 -4.74 4.03 -8.31
C GLN A 36 -4.78 3.34 -6.94
N TRP A 37 -5.10 2.05 -6.91
CA TRP A 37 -4.74 1.20 -5.78
C TRP A 37 -3.30 0.71 -5.95
N HIS A 38 -2.58 0.61 -4.83
CA HIS A 38 -1.18 0.18 -4.80
C HIS A 38 -0.97 -0.81 -3.66
N TRP A 39 -0.60 -2.04 -4.01
CA TRP A 39 -0.25 -3.07 -3.04
C TRP A 39 1.21 -3.45 -3.18
N LYS A 40 1.99 -3.13 -2.14
CA LYS A 40 3.33 -3.65 -1.94
C LYS A 40 3.27 -4.93 -1.12
N PHE A 41 3.69 -6.05 -1.69
CA PHE A 41 3.84 -7.29 -0.93
C PHE A 41 5.04 -7.22 0.01
N ALA A 42 5.12 -8.16 0.94
CA ALA A 42 6.20 -8.24 1.92
C ALA A 42 6.72 -9.67 2.12
N ASN A 43 6.59 -10.53 1.10
CA ASN A 43 6.96 -11.94 1.16
C ASN A 43 8.40 -12.23 0.71
N HIS A 44 9.14 -11.23 0.22
CA HIS A 44 10.53 -11.42 -0.20
C HIS A 44 11.50 -11.14 0.97
N TRP A 45 12.43 -12.08 1.19
CA TRP A 45 13.50 -11.96 2.18
C TRP A 45 14.77 -11.40 1.52
N CYS A 46 15.06 -10.13 1.74
CA CYS A 46 16.22 -9.51 1.12
C CYS A 46 16.82 -8.37 1.93
N LYS A 47 17.99 -7.94 1.49
CA LYS A 47 18.76 -6.85 2.07
C LYS A 47 18.04 -5.52 1.81
N SER A 48 17.85 -4.69 2.85
CA SER A 48 17.48 -3.29 2.61
C SER A 48 18.59 -2.56 1.83
N PRO A 49 18.28 -1.71 0.85
CA PRO A 49 19.30 -0.95 0.13
C PRO A 49 20.21 -0.22 1.12
N GLY A 50 21.53 -0.36 0.97
CA GLY A 50 22.52 0.29 1.82
C GLY A 50 22.85 -0.41 3.17
N THR A 51 22.15 -1.46 3.60
CA THR A 51 22.42 -2.11 4.91
C THR A 51 22.56 -3.61 4.78
N ASN A 52 23.55 -4.31 5.35
CA ASN A 52 23.67 -5.79 5.26
C ASN A 52 22.58 -6.60 6.00
N ASN A 53 21.47 -5.96 6.39
CA ASN A 53 20.41 -6.56 7.17
C ASN A 53 19.31 -7.13 6.25
N CYS A 54 19.30 -8.45 6.09
CA CYS A 54 18.24 -9.16 5.39
C CYS A 54 17.11 -9.51 6.36
N ARG A 55 15.87 -9.12 6.01
CA ARG A 55 14.65 -9.51 6.74
C ARG A 55 13.48 -9.61 5.78
N MET A 56 12.40 -10.24 6.23
CA MET A 56 11.13 -10.29 5.51
C MET A 56 10.63 -8.86 5.21
N GLY A 57 10.16 -8.63 3.98
CA GLY A 57 9.62 -7.34 3.54
C GLY A 57 10.66 -6.24 3.26
N ARG A 58 11.96 -6.55 3.40
CA ARG A 58 13.07 -5.64 3.06
C ARG A 58 13.55 -5.86 1.64
N GLY A 59 14.23 -4.83 1.11
CA GLY A 59 14.67 -4.83 -0.28
C GLY A 59 13.51 -4.70 -1.27
N PRO A 60 13.74 -5.04 -2.54
CA PRO A 60 12.71 -5.08 -3.57
C PRO A 60 11.58 -6.05 -3.18
N GLN A 61 10.35 -5.65 -3.46
CA GLN A 61 9.15 -6.46 -3.24
C GLN A 61 8.30 -6.44 -4.51
N GLU A 62 7.39 -7.40 -4.63
CA GLU A 62 6.38 -7.39 -5.66
C GLU A 62 5.37 -6.25 -5.42
N PHE A 63 4.91 -5.65 -6.52
CA PHE A 63 3.94 -4.57 -6.48
C PHE A 63 2.80 -4.87 -7.44
N PHE A 64 1.58 -4.72 -6.96
CA PHE A 64 0.36 -4.72 -7.77
C PHE A 64 -0.20 -3.30 -7.79
N ARG A 65 -0.64 -2.85 -8.97
CA ARG A 65 -1.29 -1.56 -9.16
C ARG A 65 -2.45 -1.73 -10.13
N GLY A 66 -3.53 -1.02 -9.88
CA GLY A 66 -4.62 -0.86 -10.85
C GLY A 66 -5.22 0.53 -10.70
N CYS A 67 -5.87 0.98 -11.76
CA CYS A 67 -6.29 2.36 -12.00
C CYS A 67 -7.77 2.39 -12.40
#